data_AF-A0A2V0RA16-F1
#
_entry.id   AF-A0A2V0RA16-F1
#
_cell.length_a   1.000
_cell.length_b   1.000
_cell.length_c   1.000
_cell.angle_alpha   90.00
_cell.angle_beta   90.00
_cell.angle_gamma   90.00
#
_symmetry.space_group_name_H-M   'P 1'
#
loop_
_entity.id
_entity.type
_entity.pdbx_description
1 polymer ?
#
loop_
_entity_poly.entity_id
_entity_poly.type
_entity_poly.pdbx_seq_one_letter_code
_entity_poly.pdbx_strand_id
1 'polypeptide(L)'
;MTANPEKQYYVPGYASYLRNLHSIDRVGGVRSSYRILSGLTGYERMRTSWSAREDSVRWMVQSNNCRNHPLFEKLIDFIILGDEKYALGTKWAEGLEFLFSGREEFLVNVLGLQSFGTAADTLRRWETMPVVKYLRTLRT
;
A
#
# COMPACT_ATOMS: atom_id res chain seq x y z
N MET A 1 24.48 8.90 21.85
CA MET A 1 23.17 8.47 21.33
C MET A 1 22.14 8.72 22.41
N THR A 2 21.06 9.45 22.12
CA THR A 2 20.02 9.79 23.11
C THR A 2 18.76 9.01 22.77
N ALA A 3 18.22 8.26 23.72
CA ALA A 3 16.97 7.52 23.57
C ALA A 3 15.91 8.07 24.50
N ASN A 4 14.68 8.27 24.00
CA ASN A 4 13.54 8.61 24.84
C ASN A 4 12.91 7.30 25.38
N PRO A 5 12.87 7.10 26.72
CA PRO A 5 12.26 5.92 27.33
C PRO A 5 10.79 5.70 26.97
N GLU A 6 10.01 6.77 26.84
CA GLU A 6 8.56 6.71 26.53
C GLU A 6 8.28 6.17 25.12
N LYS A 7 9.27 6.22 24.23
CA LYS A 7 9.18 5.66 22.88
C LYS A 7 9.68 4.23 22.79
N GLN A 8 10.23 3.68 23.88
CA GLN A 8 10.63 2.28 23.92
C GLN A 8 9.39 1.43 24.21
N TYR A 9 9.29 0.29 23.53
CA TYR A 9 8.18 -0.63 23.69
C TYR A 9 8.73 -2.03 23.91
N TYR A 10 8.31 -2.67 24.99
CA TYR A 10 8.69 -4.03 25.32
C TYR A 10 7.46 -4.81 25.74
N VAL A 11 7.11 -5.83 24.96
CA VAL A 11 6.06 -6.79 25.29
C VAL A 11 6.54 -8.18 24.84
N PRO A 12 6.57 -9.19 25.73
CA PRO A 12 6.97 -10.54 25.36
C PRO A 12 6.15 -11.10 24.20
N GLY A 13 6.81 -11.73 23.22
CA GLY A 13 6.15 -12.32 22.06
C GLY A 13 5.74 -11.33 20.96
N TYR A 14 5.97 -10.02 21.15
CA TYR A 14 5.65 -9.00 20.16
C TYR A 14 6.83 -8.05 19.92
N ALA A 15 6.95 -7.56 18.68
CA ALA A 15 7.94 -6.54 18.33
C ALA A 15 7.36 -5.52 17.35
N SER A 16 7.74 -4.25 17.52
CA SER A 16 7.45 -3.21 16.53
C SER A 16 8.73 -2.88 15.77
N TYR A 17 8.76 -3.17 14.47
CA TYR A 17 9.93 -2.93 13.62
C TYR A 17 9.52 -2.39 12.26
N LEU A 18 10.23 -1.36 11.77
CA LEU A 18 9.87 -0.63 10.54
C LEU A 18 8.39 -0.20 10.50
N ARG A 19 7.82 0.09 11.67
CA ARG A 19 6.41 0.44 11.89
C ARG A 19 5.42 -0.68 11.54
N ASN A 20 5.85 -1.93 11.58
CA ASN A 20 5.00 -3.11 11.55
C ASN A 20 4.99 -3.78 12.92
N LEU A 21 3.85 -4.34 13.31
CA LEU A 21 3.72 -5.20 14.48
C LEU A 21 4.01 -6.65 14.07
N HIS A 22 4.92 -7.28 14.78
CA HIS A 22 5.28 -8.68 14.64
C HIS A 22 4.86 -9.43 15.89
N SER A 23 4.44 -10.68 15.73
CA SER A 23 4.09 -11.59 16.81
C SER A 23 4.81 -12.92 16.57
N ILE A 24 5.15 -13.63 17.64
CA ILE A 24 5.77 -14.96 17.57
C ILE A 24 4.89 -15.99 16.84
N ASP A 25 3.56 -15.84 16.95
CA ASP A 25 2.59 -16.79 16.39
C ASP A 25 2.27 -16.53 14.91
N ARG A 26 2.87 -15.49 14.30
CA ARG A 26 2.54 -15.08 12.94
C ARG A 26 3.75 -14.66 12.13
N VAL A 27 3.88 -15.27 10.95
CA VAL A 27 4.85 -14.86 9.94
C VAL A 27 4.39 -13.57 9.26
N GLY A 28 5.29 -12.57 9.23
CA GLY A 28 5.07 -11.30 8.54
C GLY A 28 4.57 -10.17 9.45
N GLY A 29 5.08 -8.97 9.22
CA GLY A 29 4.69 -7.79 9.98
C GLY A 29 3.32 -7.27 9.56
N VAL A 30 2.50 -6.91 10.55
CA VAL A 30 1.19 -6.28 10.38
C VAL A 30 1.35 -4.77 10.40
N ARG A 31 1.02 -4.13 9.27
CA ARG A 31 0.96 -2.67 9.18
C ARG A 31 -0.32 -2.15 9.80
N SER A 32 -0.25 -1.01 10.49
CA SER A 32 -1.43 -0.29 10.96
C SER A 32 -2.29 0.21 9.79
N SER A 33 -3.56 -0.18 9.78
CA SER A 33 -4.55 0.28 8.81
C SER A 33 -4.76 1.79 8.88
N TYR A 34 -4.84 2.37 10.09
CA TYR A 34 -4.96 3.81 10.32
C TYR A 34 -3.88 4.62 9.61
N ARG A 35 -2.67 4.07 9.50
CA ARG A 35 -1.60 4.77 8.79
C ARG A 35 -1.84 4.81 7.28
N ILE A 36 -2.37 3.75 6.69
CA ILE A 36 -2.72 3.77 5.26
C ILE A 36 -3.89 4.73 5.06
N LEU A 37 -4.90 4.67 5.93
CA LEU A 37 -6.07 5.55 5.89
C LEU A 37 -5.70 7.03 6.07
N SER A 38 -4.68 7.37 6.88
CA SER A 38 -4.19 8.75 6.96
C SER A 38 -3.66 9.30 5.62
N GLY A 39 -3.25 8.40 4.72
CA GLY A 39 -2.89 8.78 3.37
C GLY A 39 -4.07 9.23 2.52
N LEU A 40 -5.33 9.02 2.98
CA LEU A 40 -6.57 9.36 2.24
C LEU A 40 -6.86 10.84 2.44
N THR A 41 -6.55 11.31 3.65
CA THR A 41 -6.89 12.65 4.11
C THR A 41 -5.73 13.63 3.96
N GLY A 42 -4.50 13.15 3.72
CA GLY A 42 -3.32 14.00 3.71
C GLY A 42 -2.22 13.55 2.75
N TYR A 43 -1.62 14.52 2.08
CA TYR A 43 -0.51 14.34 1.15
C TYR A 43 0.67 15.23 1.55
N GLU A 44 1.88 14.68 1.52
CA GLU A 44 3.11 15.43 1.84
C GLU A 44 3.50 16.42 0.73
N ARG A 45 3.14 16.11 -0.52
CA ARG A 45 3.43 16.93 -1.70
C ARG A 45 2.15 17.25 -2.44
N MET A 46 2.05 18.47 -2.95
CA MET A 46 0.96 18.88 -3.83
C MET A 46 1.00 18.08 -5.13
N ARG A 47 -0.16 17.63 -5.62
CA ARG A 47 -0.30 16.66 -6.73
C ARG A 47 -0.98 17.25 -7.95
N THR A 48 -0.59 18.46 -8.34
CA THR A 48 -1.23 19.19 -9.43
C THR A 48 -1.10 18.48 -10.79
N SER A 49 -0.10 17.64 -10.96
CA SER A 49 0.17 16.89 -12.20
C SER A 49 -0.26 15.42 -12.17
N TRP A 50 -0.79 14.92 -11.03
CA TRP A 50 -1.12 13.50 -10.95
C TRP A 50 -2.45 13.22 -11.63
N SER A 51 -2.45 12.27 -12.55
CA SER A 51 -3.69 11.74 -13.11
C SER A 51 -4.40 10.85 -12.08
N ALA A 52 -5.70 10.59 -12.31
CA ALA A 52 -6.47 9.59 -11.58
C ALA A 52 -5.77 8.23 -11.48
N ARG A 53 -4.99 7.92 -12.51
CA ARG A 53 -4.25 6.68 -12.66
C ARG A 53 -3.15 6.54 -11.64
N GLU A 54 -2.43 7.61 -11.55
CA GLU A 54 -1.27 7.80 -10.72
C GLU A 54 -1.65 7.75 -9.24
N ASP A 55 -2.80 8.32 -8.90
CA ASP A 55 -3.37 8.22 -7.56
C ASP A 55 -3.84 6.78 -7.24
N SER A 56 -4.54 6.11 -8.17
CA SER A 56 -5.00 4.72 -8.00
C SER A 56 -3.82 3.75 -7.75
N VAL A 57 -2.72 3.89 -8.49
CA VAL A 57 -1.53 3.05 -8.28
C VAL A 57 -0.89 3.29 -6.92
N ARG A 58 -0.75 4.55 -6.51
CA ARG A 58 -0.29 4.85 -5.15
C ARG A 58 -1.18 4.14 -4.13
N TRP A 59 -2.49 4.21 -4.30
CA TRP A 59 -3.43 3.58 -3.37
C TRP A 59 -3.26 2.08 -3.28
N MET A 60 -3.11 1.39 -4.40
CA MET A 60 -2.78 -0.03 -4.41
C MET A 60 -1.48 -0.33 -3.64
N VAL A 61 -0.41 0.41 -3.94
CA VAL A 61 0.89 0.21 -3.29
C VAL A 61 0.83 0.48 -1.79
N GLN A 62 0.14 1.53 -1.36
CA GLN A 62 -0.04 1.83 0.05
C GLN A 62 -0.82 0.72 0.76
N SER A 63 -1.94 0.31 0.18
CA SER A 63 -2.81 -0.75 0.68
C SER A 63 -2.07 -2.09 0.80
N ASN A 64 -1.17 -2.39 -0.13
CA ASN A 64 -0.35 -3.60 -0.10
C ASN A 64 0.60 -3.69 1.12
N ASN A 65 0.88 -2.57 1.80
CA ASN A 65 1.61 -2.63 3.08
C ASN A 65 0.81 -3.37 4.16
N CYS A 66 -0.52 -3.39 4.08
CA CYS A 66 -1.40 -4.14 4.97
C CYS A 66 -1.65 -5.58 4.52
N ARG A 67 -0.86 -6.14 3.58
CA ARG A 67 -1.06 -7.52 3.07
C ARG A 67 -1.14 -8.62 4.14
N ASN A 68 -0.51 -8.42 5.29
CA ASN A 68 -0.56 -9.35 6.43
C ASN A 68 -1.60 -8.94 7.48
N HIS A 69 -2.46 -7.95 7.23
CA HIS A 69 -3.47 -7.54 8.18
C HIS A 69 -4.56 -8.62 8.30
N PRO A 70 -5.04 -8.98 9.51
CA PRO A 70 -6.09 -10.00 9.66
C PRO A 70 -7.38 -9.68 8.90
N LEU A 71 -7.67 -8.39 8.72
CA LEU A 71 -8.85 -7.88 8.01
C LEU A 71 -8.46 -7.22 6.68
N PHE A 72 -7.48 -7.79 5.98
CA PHE A 72 -6.94 -7.19 4.75
C PHE A 72 -8.03 -6.94 3.70
N GLU A 73 -8.81 -7.96 3.35
CA GLU A 73 -9.86 -7.87 2.32
C GLU A 73 -10.92 -6.82 2.69
N LYS A 74 -11.44 -6.88 3.91
CA LYS A 74 -12.38 -5.87 4.44
C LYS A 74 -11.81 -4.45 4.41
N LEU A 75 -10.50 -4.29 4.65
CA LEU A 75 -9.84 -3.00 4.54
C LEU A 75 -9.78 -2.53 3.07
N ILE A 76 -9.52 -3.43 2.12
CA ILE A 76 -9.56 -3.09 0.70
C ILE A 76 -10.97 -2.71 0.27
N ASP A 77 -12.00 -3.45 0.69
CA ASP A 77 -13.40 -3.12 0.40
C ASP A 77 -13.77 -1.72 0.91
N PHE A 78 -13.33 -1.39 2.13
CA PHE A 78 -13.53 -0.05 2.70
C PHE A 78 -12.85 1.05 1.87
N ILE A 79 -11.62 0.79 1.40
CA ILE A 79 -10.90 1.75 0.55
C ILE A 79 -11.59 1.90 -0.81
N ILE A 80 -12.06 0.80 -1.42
CA ILE A 80 -12.82 0.83 -2.67
C ILE A 80 -14.08 1.67 -2.52
N LEU A 81 -14.80 1.52 -1.41
CA LEU A 81 -15.99 2.31 -1.10
C LEU A 81 -15.65 3.81 -1.00
N GLY A 82 -14.50 4.15 -0.39
CA GLY A 82 -14.02 5.52 -0.28
C GLY A 82 -13.51 6.12 -1.60
N ASP A 83 -12.95 5.30 -2.49
CA ASP A 83 -12.57 5.67 -3.87
C ASP A 83 -13.72 5.36 -4.83
N GLU A 84 -14.86 6.02 -4.64
CA GLU A 84 -16.07 5.77 -5.44
C GLU A 84 -15.81 5.90 -6.95
N LYS A 85 -14.92 6.81 -7.34
CA LYS A 85 -14.69 7.17 -8.73
C LYS A 85 -13.88 6.12 -9.49
N TYR A 86 -12.83 5.58 -8.90
CA TYR A 86 -11.92 4.66 -9.60
C TYR A 86 -11.84 3.27 -8.98
N ALA A 87 -12.28 3.11 -7.73
CA ALA A 87 -12.33 1.84 -7.01
C ALA A 87 -10.99 1.09 -7.11
N LEU A 88 -9.88 1.79 -6.85
CA LEU A 88 -8.52 1.27 -7.00
C LEU A 88 -8.19 0.79 -8.43
N GLY A 89 -8.80 1.42 -9.43
CA GLY A 89 -8.66 1.10 -10.85
C GLY A 89 -9.51 -0.08 -11.33
N THR A 90 -10.36 -0.67 -10.48
CA THR A 90 -11.26 -1.76 -10.90
C THR A 90 -12.37 -1.30 -11.84
N LYS A 91 -12.75 -0.02 -11.81
CA LYS A 91 -13.79 0.55 -12.69
C LYS A 91 -13.28 0.97 -14.07
N TRP A 92 -11.99 0.80 -14.37
CA TRP A 92 -11.46 1.20 -15.67
C TRP A 92 -11.76 0.17 -16.76
N ALA A 93 -12.13 0.68 -17.94
CA ALA A 93 -12.46 -0.14 -19.10
C ALA A 93 -11.26 -1.00 -19.54
N GLU A 94 -10.06 -0.44 -19.47
CA GLU A 94 -8.81 -1.10 -19.87
C GLU A 94 -8.25 -2.05 -18.79
N GLY A 95 -8.83 -2.03 -17.58
CA GLY A 95 -8.51 -2.95 -16.50
C GLY A 95 -7.28 -2.64 -15.66
N LEU A 96 -6.96 -3.55 -14.73
CA LEU A 96 -5.86 -3.37 -13.78
C LEU A 96 -4.50 -3.38 -14.47
N GLU A 97 -4.32 -4.18 -15.52
CA GLU A 97 -3.07 -4.23 -16.32
C GLU A 97 -2.68 -2.85 -16.87
N PHE A 98 -3.70 -2.09 -17.27
CA PHE A 98 -3.52 -0.77 -17.82
C PHE A 98 -2.92 0.20 -16.78
N LEU A 99 -3.20 0.04 -15.48
CA LEU A 99 -2.60 0.84 -14.40
C LEU A 99 -1.07 0.73 -14.37
N PHE A 100 -0.54 -0.43 -14.76
CA PHE A 100 0.89 -0.72 -14.70
C PHE A 100 1.57 -0.67 -16.07
N SER A 101 0.80 -0.43 -17.13
CA SER A 101 1.34 -0.31 -18.48
C SER A 101 2.16 0.98 -18.65
N GLY A 102 3.43 0.82 -19.06
CA GLY A 102 4.18 1.87 -19.76
C GLY A 102 4.75 3.05 -18.96
N ARG A 103 4.80 3.04 -17.61
CA ARG A 103 5.47 4.13 -16.85
C ARG A 103 6.23 3.67 -15.59
N GLU A 104 7.32 2.93 -15.78
CA GLU A 104 8.26 2.57 -14.70
C GLU A 104 8.81 3.84 -14.00
N GLU A 105 9.09 4.90 -14.76
CA GLU A 105 9.53 6.22 -14.24
C GLU A 105 8.50 6.91 -13.34
N PHE A 106 7.21 6.81 -13.68
CA PHE A 106 6.14 7.39 -12.89
C PHE A 106 6.11 6.78 -11.48
N LEU A 107 6.29 5.47 -11.38
CA LEU A 107 6.25 4.73 -10.11
C LEU A 107 7.45 5.07 -9.21
N VAL A 108 8.63 5.23 -9.81
CA VAL A 108 9.84 5.69 -9.10
C VAL A 108 9.64 7.10 -8.54
N ASN A 109 9.06 8.00 -9.35
CA ASN A 109 8.83 9.40 -8.97
C ASN A 109 7.71 9.58 -7.94
N VAL A 110 6.62 8.80 -8.03
CA VAL A 110 5.47 8.94 -7.13
C VAL A 110 5.66 8.31 -5.78
N LEU A 111 6.40 7.21 -5.71
CA LEU A 111 6.68 6.55 -4.45
C LEU A 111 7.96 7.07 -3.78
N GLY A 112 8.69 8.00 -4.43
CA GLY A 112 9.93 8.57 -3.92
C GLY A 112 11.03 7.52 -3.74
N LEU A 113 10.99 6.45 -4.53
CA LEU A 113 11.80 5.24 -4.36
C LEU A 113 13.23 5.37 -4.90
N GLN A 114 13.77 6.58 -5.03
CA GLN A 114 15.11 6.83 -5.57
C GLN A 114 16.24 6.10 -4.80
N SER A 115 15.96 5.53 -3.63
CA SER A 115 16.96 4.91 -2.74
C SER A 115 16.81 3.39 -2.51
N PHE A 116 15.86 2.68 -3.14
CA PHE A 116 15.70 1.24 -2.89
C PHE A 116 15.55 0.44 -4.19
N GLY A 117 16.64 -0.24 -4.61
CA GLY A 117 16.66 -1.13 -5.78
C GLY A 117 15.58 -2.24 -5.76
N THR A 118 15.05 -2.60 -4.59
CA THR A 118 14.00 -3.62 -4.42
C THR A 118 12.61 -3.15 -4.84
N ALA A 119 12.38 -1.85 -4.96
CA ALA A 119 11.05 -1.32 -5.18
C ALA A 119 10.64 -1.41 -6.67
N ALA A 120 11.60 -1.27 -7.58
CA ALA A 120 11.42 -1.59 -8.99
C ALA A 120 11.11 -3.09 -9.19
N ASP A 121 11.80 -3.98 -8.49
CA ASP A 121 11.54 -5.44 -8.57
C ASP A 121 10.16 -5.83 -8.01
N THR A 122 9.73 -5.16 -6.93
CA THR A 122 8.40 -5.36 -6.34
C THR A 122 7.30 -4.92 -7.29
N LEU A 123 7.53 -3.85 -8.04
CA LEU A 123 6.63 -3.36 -9.09
C LEU A 123 6.68 -4.23 -10.34
N ARG A 124 7.83 -4.81 -10.72
CA ARG A 124 7.92 -5.81 -11.80
C ARG A 124 7.12 -7.07 -11.50
N ARG A 125 6.91 -7.37 -10.21
CA ARG A 125 6.09 -8.49 -9.73
C ARG A 125 4.74 -8.03 -9.18
N TRP A 126 4.22 -6.89 -9.65
CA TRP A 126 2.99 -6.30 -9.11
C TRP A 126 1.80 -7.26 -9.14
N GLU A 127 1.72 -8.15 -10.14
CA GLU A 127 0.71 -9.21 -10.21
C GLU A 127 0.69 -10.15 -9.00
N THR A 128 1.83 -10.25 -8.30
CA THR A 128 1.96 -11.07 -7.09
C THR A 128 1.49 -10.34 -5.82
N MET A 129 1.23 -9.03 -5.89
CA MET A 129 0.77 -8.25 -4.75
C MET A 129 -0.59 -8.74 -4.27
N PRO A 130 -0.76 -9.03 -2.97
CA PRO A 130 -2.05 -9.43 -2.41
C PRO A 130 -3.22 -8.50 -2.73
N VAL A 131 -2.99 -7.19 -2.80
CA VAL A 131 -4.05 -6.24 -3.21
C VAL A 131 -4.52 -6.50 -4.64
N VAL A 132 -3.60 -6.71 -5.57
CA VAL A 132 -3.91 -6.92 -7.00
C VAL A 132 -4.65 -8.25 -7.18
N LYS A 133 -4.19 -9.30 -6.50
CA LYS A 133 -4.87 -10.60 -6.51
C LYS A 133 -6.32 -10.49 -6.02
N TYR A 134 -6.53 -9.80 -4.91
CA TYR A 134 -7.87 -9.57 -4.36
C TYR A 134 -8.75 -8.72 -5.31
N LEU A 135 -8.21 -7.64 -5.87
CA LEU A 135 -8.97 -6.84 -6.84
C LEU A 135 -9.38 -7.63 -8.09
N ARG A 136 -8.55 -8.60 -8.54
CA ARG A 136 -8.89 -9.51 -9.65
C ARG A 136 -10.05 -10.45 -9.28
N THR A 137 -10.20 -10.88 -8.02
CA THR A 137 -11.33 -11.74 -7.60
C THR A 137 -12.66 -10.98 -7.53
N LEU A 138 -12.64 -9.65 -7.46
CA LEU A 138 -13.85 -8.83 -7.46
C LEU A 138 -14.42 -8.57 -8.87
N ARG A 139 -13.73 -9.03 -9.92
CA ARG A 139 -14.12 -8.83 -11.34
C ARG A 139 -14.83 -10.03 -11.98
N THR A 140 -14.90 -11.16 -11.29
CA THR A 140 -15.75 -12.32 -11.66
C THR A 140 -17.17 -12.11 -11.19
#